data_AF-A0A485AZR3-F1
#
_entry.id   AF-A0A485AZR3-F1
#
_cell.length_a   1.000
_cell.length_b   1.000
_cell.length_c   1.000
_cell.angle_alpha   90.00
_cell.angle_beta   90.00
_cell.angle_gamma   90.00
#
_symmetry.space_group_name_H-M   'P 1'
#
loop_
_entity.id
_entity.type
_entity.pdbx_description
1 polymer ?
#
loop_
_entity_poly.entity_id
_entity_poly.type
_entity_poly.pdbx_seq_one_letter_code
_entity_poly.pdbx_strand_id
1 'polypeptide(L)' 'MREATRQALAIVRLQPQGMRVNVTLEACTFQALMSWLDALGRQGIHAASLAVTAHPQRPGWVTVNTLILERRHEK' A
#
# COMPACT_ATOMS: atom_id res chain seq x y z
N MET A 1 2.58 -7.53 26.05
CA MET A 1 1.82 -6.42 25.44
C MET A 1 2.56 -5.89 24.20
N ARG A 2 2.52 -6.61 23.06
CA ARG A 2 2.96 -6.12 21.73
C ARG A 2 2.28 -6.91 20.62
N GLU A 3 0.97 -7.16 20.74
CA GLU A 3 0.17 -7.44 19.56
C GLU A 3 -0.07 -6.09 18.88
N ALA A 4 0.94 -5.64 18.12
CA ALA A 4 0.75 -4.59 17.14
C ALA A 4 -0.32 -5.13 16.19
N THR A 5 -1.53 -4.58 16.34
CA THR A 5 -2.72 -4.95 15.59
C THR A 5 -2.32 -5.02 14.13
N ARG A 6 -2.38 -6.22 13.51
CA ARG A 6 -2.26 -6.36 12.05
C ARG A 6 -3.42 -5.56 11.46
N GLN A 7 -3.21 -4.27 11.21
CA GLN A 7 -4.20 -3.43 10.56
C GLN A 7 -4.30 -3.93 9.12
N ALA A 8 -5.36 -4.70 8.87
CA ALA A 8 -5.65 -5.25 7.55
C ALA A 8 -5.95 -4.07 6.62
N LEU A 9 -5.09 -3.88 5.62
CA LEU A 9 -5.43 -3.00 4.50
C LEU A 9 -6.52 -3.67 3.68
N ALA A 10 -7.61 -2.96 3.43
CA ALA A 10 -8.68 -3.43 2.57
C ALA A 10 -8.32 -3.14 1.11
N ILE A 11 -7.93 -4.19 0.38
CA ILE A 11 -7.73 -4.11 -1.07
C ILE A 11 -9.11 -4.21 -1.74
N VAL A 12 -9.51 -3.13 -2.40
CA VAL A 12 -10.79 -3.05 -3.13
C VAL A 12 -10.63 -3.61 -4.55
N ARG A 13 -9.47 -3.38 -5.17
CA ARG A 13 -9.24 -3.79 -6.56
C ARG A 13 -7.76 -4.07 -6.83
N LEU A 14 -7.52 -5.11 -7.63
CA LEU A 14 -6.23 -5.39 -8.25
C LEU A 14 -6.40 -5.39 -9.78
N GLN A 15 -5.56 -4.64 -10.47
CA GLN A 15 -5.56 -4.57 -11.93
C GLN A 15 -4.15 -4.83 -12.48
N PRO A 16 -3.92 -6.00 -13.08
CA PRO A 16 -2.66 -6.28 -13.78
C PRO A 16 -2.46 -5.35 -14.99
N GLN A 17 -1.24 -4.87 -15.18
CA GLN A 17 -0.79 -3.98 -16.27
C GLN A 17 0.59 -4.45 -16.77
N GLY A 18 0.64 -5.65 -17.34
CA GLY A 18 1.90 -6.30 -17.71
C GLY A 18 2.67 -6.76 -16.47
N MET A 19 3.90 -6.28 -16.29
CA MET A 19 4.75 -6.61 -15.14
C MET A 19 4.38 -5.86 -13.85
N ARG A 20 3.37 -4.97 -13.93
CA ARG A 20 2.92 -4.12 -12.82
C ARG A 20 1.50 -4.47 -12.42
N VAL A 21 1.13 -4.10 -11.20
CA VAL A 21 -0.24 -4.21 -10.69
C VAL A 21 -0.66 -2.88 -10.09
N ASN A 22 -1.75 -2.31 -10.59
CA ASN A 22 -2.41 -1.18 -9.94
C ASN A 22 -3.31 -1.71 -8.82
N VAL A 23 -3.20 -1.11 -7.64
CA VAL A 23 -3.89 -1.53 -6.42
C VAL A 23 -4.76 -0.38 -5.94
N THR A 24 -6.04 -0.65 -5.77
CA THR A 24 -6.96 0.28 -5.11
C THR A 24 -7.19 -0.19 -3.68
N LEU A 25 -6.97 0.71 -2.72
CA LEU A 25 -7.15 0.48 -1.30
C LEU A 25 -8.28 1.36 -0.78
N GLU A 26 -9.00 0.92 0.25
CA GLU A 26 -9.80 1.85 1.05
C GLU A 26 -8.88 2.83 1.80
N ALA A 27 -9.45 3.95 2.27
CA ALA A 27 -8.72 4.85 3.15
C ALA A 27 -8.22 4.06 4.37
N CYS A 28 -6.97 4.31 4.76
CA CYS A 28 -6.30 3.56 5.83
C CYS A 28 -5.42 4.47 6.67
N THR A 29 -4.89 3.97 7.78
CA THR A 29 -3.87 4.71 8.52
C THR A 29 -2.58 4.77 7.71
N PHE A 30 -1.87 5.90 7.76
CA PHE A 30 -0.57 6.02 7.12
C PHE A 30 0.41 4.94 7.62
N GLN A 31 0.34 4.62 8.92
CA GLN A 31 1.20 3.61 9.53
C GLN A 31 0.91 2.20 9.00
N ALA A 32 -0.35 1.81 8.81
CA ALA A 32 -0.70 0.51 8.20
C ALA A 32 -0.17 0.41 6.77
N LEU A 33 -0.34 1.47 5.97
CA LEU A 33 0.17 1.54 4.60
C LEU A 33 1.69 1.33 4.57
N MET A 34 2.43 2.06 5.41
CA MET A 34 3.89 1.95 5.46
C MET A 34 4.36 0.57 5.93
N SER A 35 3.71 -0.01 6.95
CA SER A 35 4.05 -1.35 7.43
C SER A 35 3.82 -2.43 6.37
N TRP A 36 2.77 -2.29 5.54
CA TRP A 36 2.50 -3.23 4.46
C TRP A 36 3.45 -3.05 3.27
N LEU A 37 3.78 -1.82 2.90
CA LEU A 37 4.79 -1.55 1.87
C LEU A 37 6.16 -2.10 2.28
N ASP A 38 6.55 -1.99 3.57
CA ASP A 38 7.77 -2.62 4.10
C ASP A 38 7.72 -4.15 3.97
N ALA A 39 6.59 -4.76 4.38
CA ALA A 39 6.40 -6.21 4.26
C ALA A 39 6.48 -6.69 2.80
N LEU A 40 5.91 -5.95 1.86
CA LEU A 40 6.03 -6.21 0.42
C LEU A 40 7.47 -6.07 -0.08
N GLY A 41 8.19 -5.04 0.39
CA GLY A 41 9.59 -4.80 0.04
C GLY A 41 10.49 -5.99 0.38
N ARG A 42 10.23 -6.65 1.53
CA ARG A 42 10.92 -7.89 1.94
C ARG A 42 10.64 -9.08 1.02
N GLN A 43 9.60 -9.02 0.19
CA GLN A 43 9.24 -10.02 -0.82
C GLN A 43 9.67 -9.60 -2.24
N GLY A 44 10.49 -8.55 -2.37
CA GLY A 44 10.94 -8.02 -3.66
C GLY A 44 9.86 -7.29 -4.47
N ILE A 45 8.76 -6.88 -3.82
CA ILE A 45 7.68 -6.10 -4.42
C ILE A 45 7.79 -4.66 -3.91
N HIS A 46 7.83 -3.70 -4.83
CA HIS A 46 8.00 -2.28 -4.48
C HIS A 46 6.91 -1.43 -5.14
N ALA A 47 6.63 -0.27 -4.55
CA ALA A 47 5.75 0.71 -5.17
C ALA A 47 6.52 1.45 -6.27
N ALA A 48 6.16 1.20 -7.53
CA ALA A 48 6.65 1.94 -8.69
C ALA A 48 6.08 3.36 -8.74
N SER A 49 4.87 3.54 -8.22
CA SER A 49 4.23 4.84 -8.04
C SER A 49 3.32 4.80 -6.82
N LEU A 50 3.39 5.84 -5.99
CA LEU A 50 2.56 6.03 -4.81
C LEU A 50 2.16 7.50 -4.70
N ALA A 51 0.86 7.76 -4.74
CA ALA A 51 0.29 9.08 -4.46
C ALA A 51 -0.74 8.96 -3.33
N VAL A 52 -0.52 9.71 -2.25
CA VAL A 52 -1.38 9.71 -1.07
C VAL A 52 -1.78 11.14 -0.70
N THR A 53 -2.98 11.29 -0.17
CA THR A 53 -3.47 12.54 0.40
C THR A 53 -3.93 12.28 1.83
N ALA A 54 -3.69 13.23 2.74
CA ALA A 54 -4.22 13.16 4.09
C ALA A 54 -5.76 13.12 4.06
N HIS A 55 -6.36 12.26 4.86
CA HIS A 55 -7.81 12.18 4.95
C HIS A 55 -8.34 13.41 5.71
N PRO A 56 -9.23 14.23 5.11
CA PRO A 56 -9.56 15.56 5.63
C PRO A 56 -10.22 15.54 7.00
N GLN A 57 -10.99 14.48 7.30
CA GLN A 57 -11.76 14.35 8.54
C GLN A 57 -11.11 13.44 9.59
N ARG A 58 -9.99 12.78 9.27
CA ARG A 58 -9.40 11.72 10.10
C ARG A 58 -7.88 11.88 10.15
N PRO A 59 -7.35 12.60 11.16
CA PRO A 59 -5.91 12.72 11.34
C PRO A 59 -5.22 11.35 11.39
N GLY A 60 -4.05 11.24 10.76
CA GLY A 60 -3.29 9.98 10.66
C GLY A 60 -3.83 8.97 9.65
N TRP A 61 -4.99 9.24 9.03
CA TRP A 61 -5.51 8.46 7.89
C TRP A 61 -5.14 9.12 6.57
N VAL A 62 -5.02 8.29 5.54
CA VAL A 62 -4.69 8.70 4.17
C VAL A 62 -5.63 8.03 3.18
N THR A 63 -5.91 8.75 2.10
CA THR A 63 -6.51 8.21 0.89
C THR A 63 -5.40 7.91 -0.10
N VAL A 64 -5.38 6.68 -0.62
CA VAL A 64 -4.42 6.24 -1.63
C VAL A 64 -5.03 6.53 -3.00
N ASN A 65 -4.54 7.58 -3.67
CA ASN A 65 -5.04 7.99 -4.98
C ASN A 65 -4.45 7.14 -6.10
N THR A 66 -3.20 6.70 -5.93
CA THR A 66 -2.51 5.85 -6.88
C THR A 66 -1.53 4.96 -6.14
N LEU A 67 -1.58 3.67 -6.44
CA LEU A 67 -0.60 2.69 -5.97
C LEU A 67 -0.34 1.69 -7.08
N ILE A 68 0.85 1.75 -7.65
CA ILE A 68 1.32 0.79 -8.64
C ILE A 68 2.45 -0.01 -8.02
N LEU A 69 2.28 -1.31 -7.93
CA LEU A 69 3.28 -2.25 -7.46
C LEU A 69 3.99 -2.92 -8.64
N GLU A 70 5.28 -3.18 -8.48
CA GLU A 70 6.06 -3.99 -9.41
C GLU A 70 6.98 -4.93 -8.63
N ARG A 71 7.26 -6.09 -9.20
CA ARG A 71 8.29 -7.00 -8.68
C ARG A 71 9.63 -6.60 -9.29
N ARG A 72 10.64 -6.38 -8.46
CA ARG A 72 12.00 -6.17 -8.97
C ARG A 72 12.48 -7.50 -9.55
N HIS A 73 12.75 -7.53 -10.85
CA HIS A 73 13.57 -8.58 -11.42
C HIS A 73 15.02 -8.29 -11.02
N GLU A 74 15.62 -9.14 -10.20
CA GLU A 74 17.08 -9.23 -10.18
C GLU A 74 17.53 -9.67 -11.57
N LYS A 75 18.45 -8.90 -12.15
CA LYS A 75 19.13 -9.21 -13.41
C LYS A 75 20.24 -10.21 -13.14
#